data_AF-A0A960JZM8-F1
#
_entry.id   AF-A0A960JZM8-F1
#
_cell.length_a   1.000
_cell.length_b   1.000
_cell.length_c   1.000
_cell.angle_alpha   90.00
_cell.angle_beta   90.00
_cell.angle_gamma   90.00
#
_symmetry.space_group_name_H-M   'P 1'
#
loop_
_entity.id
_entity.type
_entity.pdbx_description
1 polymer ?
#
loop_
_entity_poly.entity_id
_entity_poly.type
_entity_poly.pdbx_seq_one_letter_code
_entity_poly.pdbx_strand_id
1 'polypeptide(L)'
;MISRTLPQWQKSLQEAVSSPEELLKLLDLPLKTLGASAEARQAVSDFPLRVPRRFVQLMERGNPRDPLLLQVLPRAQEAYAADGFSKDPLAEVEATSPIGILHKYRGRALVVLTGSCGIHCRYCFRRHFPYAERGWNQGEQRQTLEFLRCDPTLEEVILSGGD
;
A
#
# COMPACT_ATOMS: atom_id res chain seq x y z
N MET A 1 -13.26 12.83 -32.58
CA MET A 1 -12.45 12.15 -31.55
C MET A 1 -12.50 12.99 -30.28
N ILE A 2 -13.21 12.54 -29.25
CA ILE A 2 -13.18 13.24 -27.95
C ILE A 2 -11.84 12.86 -27.31
N SER A 3 -10.91 13.81 -27.25
CA SER A 3 -9.71 13.69 -26.42
C SER A 3 -10.17 13.54 -24.97
N ARG A 4 -10.16 12.31 -24.46
CA ARG A 4 -10.49 12.03 -23.07
C ARG A 4 -9.32 12.51 -22.21
N THR A 5 -9.41 13.75 -21.75
CA THR A 5 -8.50 14.27 -20.74
C THR A 5 -8.69 13.47 -19.46
N LEU A 6 -7.60 12.94 -18.90
CA LEU A 6 -7.67 12.18 -17.64
C LEU A 6 -8.21 13.07 -16.51
N PRO A 7 -9.11 12.54 -15.64
CA PRO A 7 -9.47 13.19 -14.38
C PRO A 7 -8.25 13.57 -13.54
N GLN A 8 -8.38 14.65 -12.77
CA GLN A 8 -7.27 15.22 -11.99
C GLN A 8 -6.62 14.21 -11.02
N TRP A 9 -7.42 13.36 -10.38
CA TRP A 9 -6.90 12.35 -9.46
C TRP A 9 -6.06 11.28 -10.17
N GLN A 10 -6.45 10.88 -11.38
CA GLN A 10 -5.68 9.92 -12.18
C GLN A 10 -4.34 10.49 -12.60
N LYS A 11 -4.30 11.78 -13.00
CA LYS A 11 -3.05 12.50 -13.27
C LYS A 11 -2.19 12.55 -12.01
N SER A 12 -2.77 12.87 -10.86
CA SER A 12 -2.04 12.91 -9.58
C SER A 12 -1.41 11.57 -9.21
N LEU A 13 -2.03 10.44 -9.57
CA LEU A 13 -1.47 9.10 -9.36
C LEU A 13 -0.39 8.74 -10.39
N GLN A 14 -0.54 9.19 -11.64
CA GLN A 14 0.46 8.99 -12.69
C GLN A 14 1.75 9.78 -12.43
N GLU A 15 1.61 11.00 -11.91
CA GLU A 15 2.71 11.93 -11.62
C GLU A 15 3.29 11.75 -10.21
N ALA A 16 2.92 10.69 -9.50
CA ALA A 16 3.41 10.40 -8.16
C ALA A 16 4.93 10.22 -8.15
N VAL A 17 5.58 10.76 -7.12
CA VAL A 17 7.01 10.62 -6.90
C VAL A 17 7.29 9.17 -6.50
N SER A 18 8.19 8.52 -7.25
CA SER A 18 8.55 7.11 -7.06
C SER A 18 10.03 6.87 -6.77
N SER A 19 10.84 7.94 -6.76
CA SER A 19 12.26 7.92 -6.42
C SER A 19 12.51 8.65 -5.09
N PRO A 20 13.17 8.02 -4.10
CA PRO A 20 13.61 8.71 -2.90
C PRO A 20 14.52 9.92 -3.19
N GLU A 21 15.35 9.84 -4.22
CA GLU A 21 16.23 10.93 -4.64
C GLU A 21 15.43 12.15 -5.12
N GLU A 22 14.38 11.92 -5.93
CA GLU A 22 13.46 12.98 -6.34
C GLU A 22 12.74 13.58 -5.13
N LEU A 23 12.23 12.76 -4.22
CA LEU A 23 11.54 13.22 -3.01
C LEU A 23 12.45 14.11 -2.15
N LEU A 24 13.68 13.67 -1.88
CA LEU A 24 14.64 14.43 -1.08
C LEU A 24 15.02 15.76 -1.77
N LYS A 25 15.17 15.75 -3.09
CA LYS A 25 15.42 16.98 -3.87
C LYS A 25 14.26 17.97 -3.77
N LEU A 26 13.01 17.51 -3.85
CA LEU A 26 11.82 18.37 -3.72
C LEU A 26 11.69 19.02 -2.33
N LEU A 27 12.30 18.39 -1.32
CA LEU A 27 12.28 18.83 0.08
C LEU A 27 13.56 19.54 0.52
N ASP A 28 14.49 19.84 -0.40
CA ASP A 28 15.76 20.47 -0.07
C ASP A 28 16.58 19.68 0.98
N LEU A 29 16.47 18.35 0.96
CA LEU A 29 17.16 17.43 1.86
C LEU A 29 18.36 16.76 1.16
N PRO A 30 19.48 16.58 1.88
CA PRO A 30 20.66 15.94 1.30
C PRO A 30 20.42 14.44 1.10
N LEU A 31 20.99 13.84 0.05
CA LEU A 31 20.83 12.39 -0.25
C LEU A 31 21.23 11.47 0.91
N LYS A 32 22.16 11.90 1.77
CA LYS A 32 22.54 11.18 2.99
C LYS A 32 21.35 10.92 3.93
N THR A 33 20.24 11.64 3.79
CA THR A 33 19.00 11.44 4.55
C THR A 33 18.36 10.08 4.28
N LEU A 34 18.55 9.53 3.07
CA LEU A 34 18.10 8.17 2.73
C LEU A 34 18.88 7.10 3.51
N GLY A 35 20.12 7.41 3.91
CA GLY A 35 21.10 6.42 4.34
C GLY A 35 21.81 5.77 3.15
N ALA A 36 23.09 5.44 3.32
CA ALA A 36 23.91 4.82 2.27
C ALA A 36 24.06 3.30 2.44
N SER A 37 23.38 2.71 3.43
CA SER A 37 23.55 1.31 3.80
C SER A 37 22.88 0.38 2.79
N ALA A 38 23.30 -0.89 2.76
CA ALA A 38 22.70 -1.90 1.88
C ALA A 38 21.22 -2.11 2.23
N GLU A 39 20.87 -2.04 3.51
CA GLU A 39 19.52 -2.18 4.05
C GLU A 39 18.61 -1.05 3.56
N ALA A 40 19.11 0.19 3.48
CA ALA A 40 18.35 1.30 2.93
C ALA A 40 17.99 1.08 1.46
N ARG A 41 18.93 0.53 0.67
CA ARG A 41 18.67 0.18 -0.74
C ARG A 41 17.69 -0.99 -0.88
N GLN A 42 17.81 -1.99 0.00
CA GLN A 42 16.89 -3.12 0.03
C GLN A 42 15.46 -2.67 0.37
N ALA A 43 15.28 -1.78 1.35
CA ALA A 43 13.96 -1.26 1.72
C ALA A 43 13.25 -0.57 0.55
N VAL A 44 13.99 0.16 -0.30
CA VAL A 44 13.47 0.77 -1.53
C VAL A 44 13.06 -0.30 -2.55
N SER A 45 13.85 -1.36 -2.69
CA SER A 45 13.57 -2.47 -3.60
C SER A 45 12.33 -3.28 -3.20
N ASP A 46 12.22 -3.63 -1.92
CA ASP A 46 11.15 -4.49 -1.39
C ASP A 46 9.79 -3.79 -1.38
N PHE A 47 9.77 -2.49 -1.14
CA PHE A 47 8.54 -1.70 -1.16
C PHE A 47 8.84 -0.30 -1.71
N PRO A 48 8.71 -0.10 -3.03
CA PRO A 48 9.07 1.14 -3.69
C PRO A 48 8.41 2.37 -3.05
N LEU A 49 9.07 3.52 -3.14
CA LEU A 49 8.43 4.79 -2.81
C LEU A 49 7.27 5.02 -3.80
N ARG A 50 6.15 5.52 -3.28
CA ARG A 50 5.07 6.07 -4.09
C ARG A 50 4.34 7.10 -3.27
N VAL A 51 4.35 8.36 -3.72
CA VAL A 51 3.72 9.47 -3.00
C VAL A 51 3.26 10.56 -3.98
N PRO A 52 1.98 10.98 -3.98
CA PRO A 52 1.51 12.06 -4.85
C PRO A 52 2.20 13.38 -4.53
N ARG A 53 2.48 14.19 -5.56
CA ARG A 53 3.11 15.52 -5.38
C ARG A 53 2.36 16.42 -4.42
N ARG A 54 1.02 16.33 -4.37
CA ARG A 54 0.20 17.09 -3.42
C ARG A 54 0.48 16.72 -1.97
N PHE A 55 0.78 15.45 -1.68
CA PHE A 55 1.16 15.01 -0.34
C PHE A 55 2.57 15.54 0.02
N VAL A 56 3.50 15.54 -0.94
CA VAL A 56 4.85 16.13 -0.75
C VAL A 56 4.77 17.63 -0.44
N GLN A 57 3.84 18.38 -1.04
CA GLN A 57 3.65 19.81 -0.78
C GLN A 57 3.21 20.14 0.66
N LEU A 58 2.73 19.15 1.42
CA LEU A 58 2.35 19.33 2.83
C LEU A 58 3.54 19.18 3.78
N MET A 59 4.68 18.69 3.28
CA MET A 59 5.89 18.47 4.08
C MET A 59 6.68 19.76 4.27
N GLU A 60 7.30 19.91 5.44
CA GLU A 60 8.25 20.96 5.71
C GLU A 60 9.59 20.72 4.99
N ARG A 61 9.97 21.65 4.12
CA ARG A 61 11.25 21.61 3.41
C ARG A 61 12.42 21.79 4.39
N GLY A 62 13.52 21.08 4.14
CA GLY A 62 14.71 21.10 4.99
C GLY A 62 14.55 20.35 6.32
N ASN A 63 13.37 19.80 6.63
CA ASN A 63 13.12 19.06 7.86
C ASN A 63 13.16 17.53 7.65
N PRO A 64 14.25 16.84 8.01
CA PRO A 64 14.34 15.38 7.88
C PRO A 64 13.47 14.62 8.90
N ARG A 65 12.81 15.32 9.81
CA ARG A 65 11.89 14.79 10.83
C ARG A 65 10.43 15.19 10.59
N ASP A 66 10.13 15.73 9.41
CA ASP A 66 8.75 16.01 9.03
C ASP A 66 7.88 14.74 9.17
N PRO A 67 6.74 14.79 9.87
CA PRO A 67 5.95 13.60 10.17
C PRO A 67 5.32 12.96 8.93
N LEU A 68 5.09 13.69 7.83
CA LEU A 68 4.60 13.12 6.58
C LEU A 68 5.74 12.46 5.80
N LEU A 69 6.95 13.04 5.83
CA LEU A 69 8.15 12.41 5.25
C LEU A 69 8.43 11.05 5.91
N LEU A 70 8.35 10.96 7.24
CA LEU A 70 8.57 9.72 7.99
C LEU A 70 7.58 8.61 7.63
N GLN A 71 6.42 8.95 7.08
CA GLN A 71 5.41 7.99 6.65
C GLN A 71 5.69 7.38 5.27
N VAL A 72 6.54 7.99 4.44
CA VAL A 72 6.74 7.58 3.04
C VAL A 72 8.18 7.28 2.67
N LEU A 73 9.17 7.93 3.28
CA LEU A 73 10.58 7.75 2.95
C LEU A 73 11.06 6.36 3.43
N PRO A 74 11.61 5.50 2.55
CA PRO A 74 12.19 4.23 2.95
C PRO A 74 13.36 4.39 3.92
N ARG A 75 13.46 3.47 4.87
CA ARG A 75 14.46 3.52 5.95
C ARG A 75 15.14 2.17 6.16
N ALA A 76 16.44 2.19 6.45
CA ALA A 76 17.19 0.97 6.81
C ALA A 76 16.57 0.21 8.00
N GLN A 77 15.91 0.93 8.92
CA GLN A 77 15.19 0.34 10.05
C GLN A 77 14.07 -0.63 9.64
N GLU A 78 13.54 -0.55 8.42
CA GLU A 78 12.52 -1.49 7.92
C GLU A 78 13.06 -2.91 7.75
N ALA A 79 14.39 -3.08 7.65
CA ALA A 79 15.04 -4.38 7.55
C ALA A 79 15.35 -5.00 8.92
N TYR A 80 15.03 -4.32 10.03
CA TYR A 80 15.31 -4.84 11.37
C TYR A 80 14.40 -6.02 11.68
N ALA A 81 15.00 -7.18 11.90
CA ALA A 81 14.32 -8.33 12.46
C ALA A 81 14.17 -8.15 13.99
N ALA A 82 13.02 -8.50 14.52
CA ALA A 82 12.75 -8.53 15.95
C ALA A 82 11.90 -9.76 16.28
N ASP A 83 12.10 -10.32 17.47
CA ASP A 83 11.32 -11.46 17.93
C ASP A 83 9.82 -11.13 17.95
N GLY A 84 9.01 -12.03 17.39
CA GLY A 84 7.56 -11.85 17.25
C GLY A 84 7.13 -11.04 16.03
N PHE A 85 8.03 -10.51 15.21
CA PHE A 85 7.66 -9.85 13.95
C PHE A 85 7.29 -10.89 12.89
N SER A 86 6.23 -10.62 12.13
CA SER A 86 5.76 -11.46 11.03
C SER A 86 5.40 -10.59 9.83
N LYS A 87 5.54 -11.15 8.62
CA LYS A 87 5.07 -10.54 7.38
C LYS A 87 3.55 -10.57 7.23
N ASP A 88 2.89 -11.46 7.99
CA ASP A 88 1.43 -11.55 8.10
C ASP A 88 1.04 -11.41 9.59
N PRO A 89 1.14 -10.20 10.17
CA PRO A 89 0.91 -9.99 11.61
C PRO A 89 -0.54 -10.22 12.02
N LEU A 90 -1.46 -10.26 11.06
CA LEU A 90 -2.88 -10.46 11.29
C LEU A 90 -3.38 -11.82 10.81
N ALA A 91 -2.52 -12.74 10.38
CA ALA A 91 -2.91 -14.04 9.83
C ALA A 91 -4.02 -13.92 8.76
N GLU A 92 -3.90 -12.93 7.86
CA GLU A 92 -4.88 -12.67 6.81
C GLU A 92 -4.74 -13.64 5.65
N VAL A 93 -3.54 -14.18 5.39
CA VAL A 93 -3.30 -15.02 4.20
C VAL A 93 -4.13 -16.31 4.26
N GLU A 94 -4.10 -17.01 5.39
CA GLU A 94 -4.86 -18.25 5.58
C GLU A 94 -6.37 -18.02 5.67
N ALA A 95 -6.77 -16.86 6.21
CA ALA A 95 -8.17 -16.47 6.32
C ALA A 95 -8.74 -15.87 5.01
N THR A 96 -7.92 -15.71 3.98
CA THR A 96 -8.34 -15.20 2.67
C THR A 96 -8.47 -16.32 1.67
N SER A 97 -9.70 -16.51 1.19
CA SER A 97 -10.01 -17.45 0.11
C SER A 97 -9.33 -17.05 -1.20
N PRO A 98 -9.10 -18.00 -2.13
CA PRO A 98 -8.51 -17.69 -3.44
C PRO A 98 -9.28 -16.64 -4.24
N ILE A 99 -10.59 -16.50 -4.04
CA ILE A 99 -11.47 -15.52 -4.70
C ILE A 99 -11.41 -14.12 -4.05
N GLY A 100 -10.38 -13.85 -3.24
CA GLY A 100 -10.11 -12.55 -2.64
C GLY A 100 -11.03 -12.15 -1.47
N ILE A 101 -11.68 -13.11 -0.80
CA ILE A 101 -12.51 -12.85 0.38
C ILE A 101 -11.79 -13.28 1.65
N LEU A 102 -11.51 -12.30 2.51
CA LEU A 102 -11.04 -12.48 3.88
C LEU A 102 -12.24 -12.59 4.82
N HIS A 103 -12.35 -13.70 5.54
CA HIS A 103 -13.45 -13.95 6.47
C HIS A 103 -12.92 -14.51 7.80
N LYS A 104 -12.61 -13.62 8.74
CA LYS A 104 -12.09 -13.95 10.08
C LYS A 104 -13.12 -13.81 11.20
N TYR A 105 -14.09 -12.95 11.00
CA TYR A 105 -15.04 -12.54 12.03
C TYR A 105 -16.44 -12.91 11.61
N ARG A 106 -17.22 -13.43 12.57
CA ARG A 106 -18.63 -13.74 12.33
C ARG A 106 -19.37 -12.50 11.82
N GLY A 107 -20.12 -12.70 10.75
CA GLY A 107 -21.00 -11.70 10.16
C GLY A 107 -20.29 -10.61 9.37
N ARG A 108 -18.97 -10.71 9.15
CA ARG A 108 -18.22 -9.72 8.36
C ARG A 108 -17.25 -10.37 7.40
N ALA A 109 -17.31 -9.93 6.15
CA ALA A 109 -16.35 -10.31 5.12
C ALA A 109 -15.64 -9.07 4.59
N LEU A 110 -14.38 -9.22 4.19
CA LEU A 110 -13.61 -8.21 3.49
C LEU A 110 -13.24 -8.73 2.10
N VAL A 111 -13.58 -7.96 1.06
CA VAL A 111 -13.15 -8.21 -0.31
C VAL A 111 -11.86 -7.43 -0.55
N VAL A 112 -10.77 -8.15 -0.83
CA VAL A 112 -9.45 -7.58 -1.16
C VAL A 112 -9.48 -7.12 -2.62
N LEU A 113 -10.15 -6.00 -2.87
CA LEU A 113 -10.54 -5.54 -4.21
C LEU A 113 -9.34 -5.09 -5.06
N THR A 114 -8.30 -4.54 -4.43
CA THR A 114 -7.13 -4.00 -5.13
C THR A 114 -5.89 -4.10 -4.27
N GLY A 115 -4.72 -4.38 -4.87
CA GLY A 115 -3.42 -4.20 -4.22
C GLY A 115 -2.75 -2.86 -4.51
N SER A 116 -3.37 -2.02 -5.34
CA SER A 116 -2.81 -0.73 -5.71
C SER A 116 -3.02 0.30 -4.60
N CYS A 117 -1.98 1.08 -4.30
CA CYS A 117 -2.08 2.26 -3.45
C CYS A 117 -1.61 3.54 -4.16
N GLY A 118 -2.22 4.67 -3.85
CA GLY A 118 -1.75 6.00 -4.20
C GLY A 118 -0.55 6.44 -3.37
N ILE A 119 -0.45 5.98 -2.12
CA ILE A 119 0.70 6.19 -1.23
C ILE A 119 1.19 4.85 -0.69
N HIS A 120 2.49 4.60 -0.76
CA HIS A 120 3.11 3.45 -0.09
C HIS A 120 3.57 3.84 1.32
N CYS A 121 2.65 3.73 2.29
CA CYS A 121 2.89 4.01 3.70
C CYS A 121 3.92 3.03 4.29
N ARG A 122 4.99 3.54 4.90
CA ARG A 122 6.06 2.70 5.49
C ARG A 122 5.57 1.80 6.63
N TYR A 123 4.43 2.15 7.23
CA TYR A 123 3.75 1.40 8.29
C TYR A 123 2.62 0.49 7.76
N CYS A 124 2.55 0.24 6.44
CA CYS A 124 1.52 -0.63 5.86
C CYS A 124 1.71 -2.09 6.30
N PHE A 125 0.80 -2.60 7.12
CA PHE A 125 0.82 -4.00 7.57
C PHE A 125 0.53 -5.00 6.45
N ARG A 126 -0.08 -4.56 5.33
CA ARG A 126 -0.33 -5.37 4.13
C ARG A 126 0.74 -5.22 3.04
N ARG A 127 1.89 -4.60 3.31
CA ARG A 127 2.96 -4.44 2.30
C ARG A 127 3.47 -5.77 1.75
N HIS A 128 3.33 -6.86 2.52
CA HIS A 128 3.73 -8.21 2.13
C HIS A 128 2.53 -9.10 1.74
N PHE A 129 1.31 -8.56 1.67
CA PHE A 129 0.14 -9.34 1.32
C PHE A 129 0.24 -9.82 -0.14
N PRO A 130 -0.03 -11.11 -0.43
CA PRO A 130 0.17 -11.68 -1.77
C PRO A 130 -1.02 -11.34 -2.69
N TYR A 131 -1.17 -10.08 -3.07
CA TYR A 131 -2.31 -9.58 -3.86
C TYR A 131 -2.51 -10.31 -5.21
N ALA A 132 -1.43 -10.83 -5.81
CA ALA A 132 -1.54 -11.59 -7.06
C ALA A 132 -2.21 -12.97 -6.87
N GLU A 133 -2.09 -13.55 -5.68
CA GLU A 133 -2.60 -14.90 -5.36
C GLU A 133 -3.89 -14.86 -4.54
N ARG A 134 -4.08 -13.81 -3.73
CA ARG A 134 -5.16 -13.68 -2.75
C ARG A 134 -5.97 -12.39 -2.90
N GLY A 135 -5.70 -11.61 -3.95
CA GLY A 135 -6.50 -10.45 -4.31
C GLY A 135 -7.69 -10.82 -5.18
N TRP A 136 -8.64 -9.90 -5.28
CA TRP A 136 -9.79 -10.04 -6.15
C TRP A 136 -9.37 -10.07 -7.62
N ASN A 137 -9.90 -11.04 -8.37
CA ASN A 137 -9.75 -11.15 -9.81
C ASN A 137 -11.10 -10.85 -10.49
N GLN A 138 -11.07 -10.02 -11.55
CA GLN A 138 -12.26 -9.74 -12.36
C GLN A 138 -12.92 -11.02 -12.90
N GLY A 139 -12.13 -12.04 -13.24
CA GLY A 139 -12.66 -13.33 -13.71
C GLY A 139 -13.48 -14.09 -12.67
N GLU A 140 -13.32 -13.77 -11.38
CA GLU A 140 -13.92 -14.48 -10.25
C GLU A 140 -15.07 -13.69 -9.61
N GLN A 141 -15.40 -12.50 -10.13
CA GLN A 141 -16.43 -11.61 -9.58
C GLN A 141 -17.75 -12.33 -9.23
N ARG A 142 -18.22 -13.20 -10.12
CA ARG A 142 -19.46 -13.97 -9.90
C ARG A 142 -19.35 -14.91 -8.70
N GLN A 143 -18.21 -15.58 -8.54
CA GLN A 143 -17.98 -16.49 -7.40
C GLN A 143 -17.88 -15.71 -6.10
N THR A 144 -17.22 -14.54 -6.11
CA THR A 144 -17.17 -13.63 -4.96
C THR A 144 -18.59 -13.21 -4.54
N LEU A 145 -19.41 -12.74 -5.49
CA LEU A 145 -20.78 -12.32 -5.20
C LEU A 145 -21.66 -13.49 -4.74
N GLU A 146 -21.48 -14.68 -5.31
CA GLU A 146 -22.21 -15.87 -4.89
C GLU A 146 -21.84 -16.31 -3.48
N PHE A 147 -20.56 -16.30 -3.12
CA PHE A 147 -20.10 -16.57 -1.75
C PHE A 147 -20.77 -15.63 -0.75
N LEU A 148 -20.74 -14.32 -1.03
CA LEU A 148 -21.32 -13.31 -0.15
C LEU A 148 -22.85 -13.46 -0.03
N ARG A 149 -23.53 -13.81 -1.13
CA ARG A 149 -25.00 -14.00 -1.15
C ARG A 149 -25.44 -15.26 -0.42
N CYS A 150 -24.63 -16.31 -0.45
CA CYS A 150 -24.98 -17.62 0.11
C CYS A 150 -24.71 -17.73 1.62
N ASP A 151 -24.00 -16.77 2.22
CA ASP A 151 -23.80 -16.71 3.67
C ASP A 151 -24.80 -15.75 4.33
N PRO A 152 -25.92 -16.25 4.88
CA PRO A 152 -26.94 -15.40 5.51
C PRO A 152 -26.47 -14.80 6.84
N THR A 153 -25.31 -15.18 7.36
CA THR A 153 -24.77 -14.64 8.60
C THR A 153 -24.05 -13.31 8.39
N LEU A 154 -23.69 -12.97 7.14
CA LEU A 154 -23.01 -11.73 6.80
C LEU A 154 -23.94 -10.52 6.93
N GLU A 155 -23.53 -9.57 7.76
CA GLU A 155 -24.20 -8.29 8.00
C GLU A 155 -23.37 -7.10 7.44
N GLU A 156 -22.06 -7.28 7.26
CA GLU A 156 -21.14 -6.26 6.75
C GLU A 156 -20.20 -6.84 5.68
N VAL A 157 -20.04 -6.12 4.57
CA VAL A 157 -19.03 -6.41 3.54
C VAL A 157 -18.15 -5.18 3.35
N ILE A 158 -16.85 -5.33 3.62
CA ILE A 158 -15.85 -4.27 3.50
C ILE A 158 -15.12 -4.43 2.15
N LEU A 159 -15.11 -3.38 1.33
CA LEU A 159 -14.26 -3.32 0.14
C LEU A 159 -12.93 -2.67 0.51
N SER A 160 -11.84 -3.41 0.39
CA SER A 160 -10.51 -2.96 0.86
C SER A 160 -9.39 -3.57 -0.01
N GLY A 161 -8.23 -3.76 0.59
CA GLY A 161 -6.98 -4.12 -0.07
C GLY A 161 -5.95 -3.02 0.18
N GLY A 162 -5.59 -2.29 -0.85
CA GLY A 162 -4.77 -1.08 -0.81
C GLY A 162 -5.57 0.22 -0.68
N ASP A 163 -5.28 1.13 -1.63
CA ASP A 163 -5.59 2.56 -1.80
C ASP A 163 -4.68 3.57 -1.08
#